data_AF-A0A959P8J5-F1
#
_entry.id   AF-A0A959P8J5-F1
#
_cell.length_a   1.000
_cell.length_b   1.000
_cell.length_c   1.000
_cell.angle_alpha   90.00
_cell.angle_beta   90.00
_cell.angle_gamma   90.00
#
_symmetry.space_group_name_H-M   'P 1'
#
loop_
_entity.id
_entity.type
_entity.pdbx_description
1 polymer ?
#
loop_
_entity_poly.entity_id
_entity_poly.type
_entity_poly.pdbx_seq_one_letter_code
_entity_poly.pdbx_strand_id
1 'polypeptide(L)'
;MSGEVSQAIDPKVLWGGGRSPFSMSYGKMMMWFFLISDALTFGGLLTALGYMRHRFGDVWPKSEEVFYHFPFAGHTHLPLLYVAMMTFILIVSSVTMVLAVEAGHRMDKKKVTLWLAL
;
A
#
# COMPACT_ATOMS: atom_id res chain seq x y z
N MET A 1 8.54 -0.81 24.35
CA MET A 1 9.12 -2.15 24.55
C MET A 1 8.81 -3.01 23.33
N SER A 2 9.78 -3.23 22.44
CA SER A 2 9.71 -4.24 21.36
C SER A 2 11.12 -4.53 20.84
N GLY A 3 11.89 -5.28 21.64
CA GLY A 3 13.10 -5.99 21.22
C GLY A 3 14.16 -5.18 20.48
N GLU A 4 14.74 -4.16 21.14
CA GLU A 4 16.12 -3.83 20.82
C GLU A 4 17.00 -4.91 21.48
N VAL A 5 17.93 -5.46 20.71
CA VAL A 5 18.93 -6.39 21.23
C VAL A 5 19.66 -5.66 22.36
N SER A 6 19.44 -6.12 23.60
CA SER A 6 19.93 -5.55 24.86
C SER A 6 21.47 -5.64 25.02
N GLN A 7 22.22 -5.90 23.96
CA GLN A 7 23.67 -5.99 24.01
C GLN A 7 24.28 -4.87 23.18
N ALA A 8 25.07 -4.02 23.85
CA ALA A 8 25.90 -3.03 23.21
C ALA A 8 26.90 -3.75 22.30
N ILE A 9 26.63 -3.76 21.00
CA ILE A 9 27.51 -4.33 19.98
C ILE A 9 28.72 -3.40 19.86
N ASP A 10 29.94 -3.96 19.89
CA ASP A 10 31.18 -3.20 19.79
C ASP A 10 31.17 -2.32 18.53
N PRO A 11 31.47 -1.01 18.63
CA PRO A 11 31.48 -0.09 17.48
C PRO A 11 32.43 -0.49 16.35
N LYS A 12 33.39 -1.38 16.58
CA LYS A 12 34.22 -1.98 15.51
C LYS A 12 33.47 -3.00 14.63
N VAL A 13 32.37 -3.57 15.14
CA VAL A 13 31.52 -4.57 14.46
C VAL A 13 30.29 -3.91 13.84
N LEU A 14 29.94 -2.69 14.27
CA LEU A 14 28.82 -1.93 13.72
C LEU A 14 29.15 -1.47 12.30
N TRP A 15 28.26 -1.79 11.36
CA TRP A 15 28.25 -1.19 10.03
C TRP A 15 28.29 0.33 10.17
N GLY A 16 28.94 1.05 9.25
CA GLY A 16 29.23 2.49 9.34
C GLY A 16 28.02 3.44 9.55
N GLY A 17 26.80 2.92 9.66
CA GLY A 17 25.58 3.63 10.09
C GLY A 17 25.17 3.39 11.55
N GLY A 18 26.02 2.79 12.40
CA GLY A 18 25.78 2.66 13.86
C GLY A 18 24.75 1.62 14.28
N ARG A 19 24.14 0.88 13.35
CA ARG A 19 23.21 -0.23 13.63
C ARG A 19 23.50 -1.41 12.71
N SER A 20 23.48 -2.64 13.24
CA SER A 20 23.63 -3.85 12.41
C SER A 20 22.42 -4.01 11.48
N PRO A 21 22.59 -4.34 10.20
CA PRO A 21 21.48 -4.57 9.26
C PRO A 21 20.54 -5.70 9.71
N PHE A 22 21.00 -6.59 10.60
CA PHE A 22 20.20 -7.68 11.18
C PHE A 22 19.55 -7.30 12.52
N SER A 23 19.76 -6.09 13.04
CA SER A 23 19.19 -5.61 14.31
C SER A 23 17.75 -5.06 14.20
N MET A 24 16.93 -5.68 13.34
CA MET A 24 15.52 -5.30 13.17
C MET A 24 14.67 -5.93 14.28
N SER A 25 13.76 -5.14 14.87
CA SER A 25 12.79 -5.67 15.83
C SER A 25 11.95 -6.77 15.17
N TYR A 26 11.69 -7.85 15.90
CA TYR A 26 10.89 -9.00 15.43
C TYR A 26 9.57 -8.57 14.80
N GLY A 27 8.87 -7.59 15.39
CA GLY A 27 7.62 -7.07 14.84
C GLY A 27 7.76 -6.40 13.48
N LYS A 28 8.85 -5.64 13.26
CA LYS A 28 9.13 -5.01 11.96
C LYS A 28 9.47 -6.08 10.91
N MET A 29 10.22 -7.10 11.28
CA MET A 29 10.58 -8.20 10.37
C MET A 29 9.35 -8.99 9.93
N MET A 30 8.46 -9.37 10.85
CA MET A 30 7.23 -10.09 10.52
C MET A 30 6.28 -9.27 9.64
N MET A 31 6.23 -7.94 9.84
CA MET A 31 5.47 -7.05 8.96
C MET A 31 5.97 -7.10 7.52
N TRP A 32 7.29 -7.05 7.30
CA TRP A 32 7.86 -7.17 5.96
C TRP A 32 7.57 -8.52 5.29
N PHE A 33 7.67 -9.62 6.03
CA PHE A 33 7.28 -10.94 5.51
C PHE A 33 5.81 -10.99 5.09
N PHE A 34 4.92 -10.42 5.90
CA PHE A 34 3.50 -10.34 5.58
C PHE A 34 3.24 -9.53 4.30
N LEU A 35 3.85 -8.35 4.16
CA LEU A 35 3.71 -7.50 2.97
C LEU A 35 4.25 -8.17 1.70
N ILE A 36 5.39 -8.87 1.80
CA ILE A 36 5.94 -9.64 0.67
C ILE A 36 5.01 -10.79 0.30
N SER A 37 4.45 -11.50 1.27
CA SER A 37 3.49 -12.58 1.02
C SER A 37 2.25 -12.06 0.30
N ASP A 38 1.69 -10.93 0.72
CA ASP A 38 0.54 -10.30 0.07
C ASP A 38 0.87 -9.87 -1.37
N ALA A 39 2.03 -9.25 -1.59
CA ALA A 39 2.51 -8.87 -2.91
C ALA A 39 2.69 -10.08 -3.85
N LEU A 40 3.19 -11.21 -3.35
CA LEU A 40 3.31 -12.45 -4.13
C LEU A 40 1.94 -13.03 -4.49
N THR A 41 0.97 -12.99 -3.56
CA THR A 41 -0.41 -13.41 -3.84
C THR A 41 -1.04 -12.56 -4.94
N PHE A 42 -0.92 -11.23 -4.88
CA PHE A 42 -1.37 -10.34 -5.95
C PHE A 42 -0.61 -10.58 -7.27
N GLY A 43 0.71 -10.82 -7.20
CA GLY A 43 1.53 -11.16 -8.38
C GLY A 43 1.06 -12.43 -9.09
N GLY A 44 0.67 -13.46 -8.33
CA GLY A 44 0.06 -14.67 -8.87
C GLY A 44 -1.26 -14.40 -9.59
N LEU A 45 -2.15 -13.60 -8.97
CA LEU A 45 -3.43 -13.20 -9.58
C LEU A 45 -3.21 -12.40 -10.87
N LEU A 46 -2.26 -11.46 -10.88
CA LEU A 46 -1.93 -10.65 -12.06
C LEU A 46 -1.31 -11.50 -13.18
N THR A 47 -0.46 -12.46 -12.84
CA THR A 47 0.13 -13.39 -13.83
C THR A 47 -0.94 -14.27 -14.45
N ALA A 48 -1.85 -14.81 -13.64
CA ALA A 48 -3.00 -15.58 -14.12
C ALA A 48 -3.91 -14.72 -15.02
N LEU A 49 -4.21 -13.47 -14.61
CA LEU A 49 -4.97 -12.52 -15.42
C LEU A 49 -4.29 -12.22 -16.75
N GLY A 50 -2.98 -11.95 -16.74
CA GLY A 50 -2.18 -11.69 -17.94
C GLY A 50 -2.15 -12.88 -18.90
N TYR A 51 -2.01 -14.10 -18.36
CA TYR A 51 -2.08 -15.33 -19.14
C TYR A 51 -3.46 -15.51 -19.81
N MET A 52 -4.54 -15.32 -19.05
CA MET A 52 -5.91 -15.41 -19.58
C MET A 52 -6.17 -14.33 -20.64
N ARG A 53 -5.71 -13.09 -20.41
CA ARG A 53 -5.81 -11.97 -21.35
C ARG A 53 -5.10 -12.28 -22.67
N HIS A 54 -3.93 -12.90 -22.61
CA HIS A 54 -3.15 -13.25 -23.80
C HIS A 54 -3.75 -14.44 -24.55
N ARG A 55 -4.22 -15.47 -23.83
CA ARG A 55 -4.81 -16.67 -24.42
C ARG A 55 -6.19 -16.44 -25.05
N PHE A 56 -6.99 -15.56 -24.47
CA PHE A 56 -8.37 -15.27 -24.86
C PHE A 56 -8.55 -13.84 -25.39
N GLY A 57 -7.55 -13.34 -26.13
CA GLY A 57 -7.52 -11.96 -26.63
C GLY A 57 -8.77 -11.56 -27.43
N ASP A 58 -9.29 -12.49 -28.24
CA ASP A 58 -10.39 -12.25 -29.19
C ASP A 58 -11.77 -12.12 -28.53
N VAL A 59 -11.95 -12.67 -27.32
CA VAL A 59 -13.23 -12.69 -26.57
C VAL A 59 -13.21 -11.79 -25.34
N TRP A 60 -12.09 -11.10 -25.08
CA TRP A 60 -11.94 -10.28 -23.89
C TRP A 60 -12.80 -9.02 -23.95
N PRO A 61 -13.59 -8.69 -22.91
CA PRO A 61 -14.51 -7.57 -22.94
C PRO A 61 -13.78 -6.23 -23.03
N LYS A 62 -14.34 -5.28 -23.78
CA LYS A 62 -13.84 -3.90 -23.87
C LYS A 62 -14.16 -3.16 -22.57
N SER A 63 -13.14 -2.55 -21.96
CA SER A 63 -13.25 -1.90 -20.65
C SER A 63 -14.26 -0.75 -20.60
N GLU A 64 -14.52 -0.11 -21.74
CA GLU A 64 -15.49 0.99 -21.89
C GLU A 64 -16.95 0.53 -21.73
N GLU A 65 -17.25 -0.73 -22.05
CA GLU A 65 -18.59 -1.31 -21.96
C GLU A 65 -18.88 -1.93 -20.58
N VAL A 66 -17.83 -2.25 -19.81
CA VAL A 66 -17.94 -2.89 -18.48
C VAL A 66 -18.06 -1.86 -17.36
N PHE A 67 -17.43 -0.68 -17.50
CA PHE A 67 -17.32 0.32 -16.43
C PHE A 67 -18.05 1.63 -16.79
N TYR A 68 -19.37 1.57 -16.96
CA TYR A 68 -20.21 2.71 -17.33
C TYR A 68 -21.07 3.27 -16.18
N HIS A 69 -21.12 2.59 -15.03
CA HIS A 69 -21.95 3.00 -13.91
C HIS A 69 -21.24 4.00 -13.00
N PHE A 70 -21.74 5.23 -12.94
CA PHE A 70 -21.33 6.23 -11.97
C PHE A 70 -22.40 6.33 -10.86
N PRO A 71 -22.05 6.19 -9.57
CA PRO A 71 -23.00 6.41 -8.50
C PRO A 71 -23.41 7.89 -8.50
N PHE A 72 -24.72 8.17 -8.57
CA PHE A 72 -25.36 9.50 -8.64
C PHE A 72 -25.47 10.18 -10.03
N ALA A 73 -24.91 9.63 -11.11
CA ALA A 73 -25.14 10.13 -12.47
C ALA A 73 -25.74 9.00 -13.32
N GLY A 74 -27.07 8.90 -13.35
CA GLY A 74 -27.78 7.91 -14.19
C GLY A 74 -27.34 7.96 -15.66
N HIS A 75 -27.44 6.84 -16.40
CA HIS A 75 -27.18 6.56 -17.84
C HIS A 75 -26.28 7.50 -18.67
N THR A 76 -25.39 8.28 -18.04
CA THR A 76 -24.46 9.17 -18.71
C THR A 76 -23.22 8.32 -18.98
N HIS A 77 -22.99 7.99 -20.24
CA HIS A 77 -21.81 7.23 -20.68
C HIS A 77 -20.52 8.01 -20.40
N LEU A 78 -20.04 7.96 -19.16
CA LEU A 78 -18.72 8.45 -18.76
C LEU A 78 -17.85 7.23 -18.39
N PRO A 79 -17.46 6.42 -19.38
CA PRO A 79 -16.64 5.24 -19.13
C PRO A 79 -15.32 5.66 -18.46
N LEU A 80 -14.83 4.84 -17.54
CA LEU A 80 -13.54 5.00 -16.83
C LEU A 80 -13.45 6.17 -15.85
N LEU A 81 -14.35 7.17 -15.89
CA LEU A 81 -14.31 8.31 -14.96
C LEU A 81 -14.50 7.87 -13.51
N TYR A 82 -15.41 6.92 -13.27
CA TYR A 82 -15.61 6.34 -11.93
C TYR A 82 -14.34 5.66 -11.40
N VAL A 83 -13.68 4.87 -12.23
CA VAL A 83 -12.43 4.17 -11.88
C VAL A 83 -11.33 5.19 -11.55
N ALA A 84 -11.15 6.19 -12.42
CA ALA A 84 -10.18 7.26 -12.20
C ALA A 84 -10.45 8.02 -10.89
N MET A 85 -11.71 8.32 -10.58
CA MET A 85 -12.10 8.96 -9.31
C MET A 85 -11.77 8.08 -8.10
N MET A 86 -12.07 6.78 -8.13
CA MET A 86 -11.73 5.87 -7.05
C MET A 86 -10.22 5.80 -6.82
N THR A 87 -9.43 5.71 -7.89
CA THR A 87 -7.97 5.74 -7.81
C THR A 87 -7.48 7.07 -7.22
N PHE A 88 -8.05 8.19 -7.65
CA PHE A 88 -7.72 9.51 -7.08
C PHE A 88 -7.98 9.56 -5.57
N ILE A 89 -9.14 9.11 -5.10
CA ILE A 89 -9.48 9.06 -3.67
C ILE A 89 -8.49 8.18 -2.89
N LEU A 90 -8.13 7.00 -3.42
CA LEU A 90 -7.17 6.10 -2.78
C LEU A 90 -5.76 6.71 -2.69
N ILE A 91 -5.31 7.44 -3.72
CA ILE A 91 -4.03 8.16 -3.69
C ILE A 91 -4.06 9.26 -2.63
N VAL A 92 -5.12 10.06 -2.58
CA VAL A 92 -5.27 11.11 -1.56
C VAL A 92 -5.30 10.49 -0.16
N SER A 93 -6.00 9.36 0.04
CA SER A 93 -6.03 8.62 1.31
C SER A 93 -4.65 8.11 1.74
N SER A 94 -3.79 7.71 0.78
CA SER A 94 -2.39 7.36 1.11
C SER A 94 -1.62 8.57 1.63
N VAL A 95 -1.83 9.77 1.06
CA VAL A 95 -1.19 11.01 1.51
C VAL A 95 -1.68 11.42 2.90
N THR A 96 -2.99 11.32 3.19
CA THR A 96 -3.52 11.65 4.54
C THR A 96 -2.91 10.76 5.61
N MET A 97 -2.71 9.47 5.32
CA MET A 97 -2.04 8.53 6.22
C MET A 97 -0.57 8.90 6.51
N VAL A 98 0.20 9.32 5.49
CA VAL A 98 1.60 9.74 5.71
C VAL A 98 1.68 10.99 6.59
N LEU A 99 0.78 11.96 6.38
CA LEU A 99 0.69 13.16 7.24
C LEU A 99 0.28 12.80 8.68
N ALA A 100 -0.59 11.81 8.86
CA ALA A 100 -0.95 11.28 10.18
C ALA A 100 0.27 10.69 10.89
N VAL A 101 1.09 9.90 10.19
CA VAL A 101 2.31 9.29 10.75
C VAL A 101 3.33 10.36 11.13
N GLU A 102 3.50 11.41 10.30
CA GLU A 102 4.38 12.53 10.65
C GLU A 102 3.90 13.29 11.90
N ALA A 103 2.59 13.58 11.99
CA ALA A 103 1.99 14.18 13.18
C ALA A 103 2.17 13.30 14.43
N GLY A 104 2.15 11.98 14.26
CA GLY A 104 2.43 10.99 15.30
C GLY A 104 3.86 11.10 15.84
N HIS A 105 4.85 11.26 14.96
CA HIS A 105 6.25 11.50 15.37
C HIS A 105 6.41 12.82 16.14
N ARG A 106 5.60 13.83 15.83
CA ARG A 106 5.56 15.12 16.55
C ARG A 106 4.71 15.08 17.82
N MET A 107 4.14 13.93 18.19
CA MET A 107 3.26 13.73 19.35
C MET A 107 2.01 14.63 19.35
N ASP A 108 1.58 15.14 18.19
CA ASP A 108 0.41 16.01 18.06
C ASP A 108 -0.87 15.18 17.88
N LYS A 109 -1.44 14.73 19.01
CA LYS A 109 -2.62 13.83 19.04
C LYS A 109 -3.83 14.38 18.28
N LYS A 110 -4.06 15.70 18.33
CA LYS A 110 -5.21 16.33 17.66
C LYS A 110 -5.10 16.20 16.15
N LYS A 111 -3.90 16.43 15.59
CA LYS A 111 -3.65 16.28 14.15
C LYS A 111 -3.70 14.82 13.72
N VAL A 112 -3.17 13.89 14.53
CA VAL A 112 -3.26 12.45 14.22
C VAL A 112 -4.71 11.99 14.09
N THR A 113 -5.59 12.37 15.03
CA THR A 113 -7.01 12.00 14.96
C THR A 113 -7.71 12.64 13.75
N LEU A 114 -7.37 13.89 13.42
CA LEU A 114 -7.91 14.55 12.24
C LEU A 114 -7.51 13.84 10.95
N TRP A 115 -6.23 13.51 10.78
CA TRP A 115 -5.71 12.88 9.56
C TRP A 115 -6.14 11.42 9.39
N LEU A 116 -6.39 10.68 10.49
CA LEU A 116 -6.93 9.31 10.42
C LEU A 116 -8.43 9.27 10.16
N ALA A 117 -9.17 10.32 10.52
CA ALA A 117 -10.61 10.41 10.29
C ALA A 117 -10.98 10.89 8.88
N LEU A 118 -9.98 11.32 8.09
CA LEU A 118 -10.12 11.92 6.77
C LEU A 118 -9.68 10.94 5.66
#